data_AF-A0A1W9TWC1-F1
#
_entry.id   AF-A0A1W9TWC1-F1
#
_cell.length_a   1.000
_cell.length_b   1.000
_cell.length_c   1.000
_cell.angle_alpha   90.00
_cell.angle_beta   90.00
_cell.angle_gamma   90.00
#
_symmetry.space_group_name_H-M   'P 1'
#
loop_
_entity.id
_entity.type
_entity.pdbx_description
1 polymer ?
#
loop_
_entity_poly.entity_id
_entity_poly.type
_entity_poly.pdbx_seq_one_letter_code
_entity_poly.pdbx_strand_id
1 'polypeptide(L)'
;MSSLYVISAVGKDKPGLVHSLTNVLSDLNINIVDADARAVRGHFSMFLVVDLITSRCTYEDMVQALETVSTHFDLGLRTEKYVAGRRKSNKKLMVLTFMGRDQPGIVASISGILSENSINIEQIKMIARGEYIAIDMTIDTCDFPHTQSLRKVLYKYTEKLGLDISLRNDNVFSKPKRVIVFDCDSTIIQQEVIDELAKTAGVDQVVREITNKAMNGAMDFQESLKERVKLLRGLPVEKLELLINTIKLTPGAEELISTLRFMGYKIAVISGGFSFFTDYLKNLLNLDYVFANELEIENGVVTGKIKGEIIDAKKKGELIEQIADIEGINADQIVAVGDGSNDRFMLSNAGLAIGFNPKEILKDYSDGVITSDNISGLLYFLGIPDTDN
;
A
#
# COMPACT_ATOMS: atom_id res chain seq x y z
N MET A 1 11.38 -45.11 1.84
CA MET A 1 11.79 -44.43 3.10
C MET A 1 12.25 -43.04 2.72
N SER A 2 11.82 -41.97 3.39
CA SER A 2 12.28 -40.62 3.02
C SER A 2 13.79 -40.50 3.26
N SER A 3 14.53 -40.19 2.20
CA SER A 3 15.96 -39.88 2.13
C SER A 3 16.24 -38.38 2.27
N LEU A 4 15.20 -37.63 2.64
CA LEU A 4 15.25 -36.19 2.77
C LEU A 4 15.71 -35.80 4.16
N TYR A 5 16.62 -34.85 4.24
CA TYR A 5 17.16 -34.29 5.48
C TYR A 5 17.13 -32.77 5.41
N VAL A 6 17.04 -32.13 6.57
CA VAL A 6 17.15 -30.67 6.73
C VAL A 6 18.50 -30.34 7.31
N ILE A 7 19.19 -29.35 6.74
CA ILE A 7 20.38 -28.74 7.29
C ILE A 7 20.02 -27.30 7.68
N SER A 8 20.16 -26.97 8.97
CA SER A 8 20.01 -25.62 9.49
C SER A 8 21.37 -25.09 9.91
N ALA A 9 21.76 -23.96 9.34
CA ALA A 9 23.07 -23.35 9.51
C ALA A 9 22.88 -21.91 10.01
N VAL A 10 23.37 -21.59 11.21
CA VAL A 10 23.22 -20.25 11.85
C VAL A 10 24.56 -19.78 12.39
N GLY A 11 24.95 -18.55 12.09
CA GLY A 11 26.22 -18.00 12.55
C GLY A 11 26.43 -16.54 12.20
N LYS A 12 27.68 -16.09 12.22
CA LYS A 12 28.07 -14.78 11.68
C LYS A 12 28.24 -14.87 10.17
N ASP A 13 27.74 -13.86 9.47
CA ASP A 13 27.86 -13.78 8.03
C ASP A 13 29.32 -13.54 7.61
N LYS A 14 29.79 -14.31 6.63
CA LYS A 14 31.16 -14.31 6.14
C LYS A 14 31.17 -14.69 4.64
N PRO A 15 31.96 -14.00 3.80
CA PRO A 15 32.16 -14.41 2.41
C PRO A 15 32.63 -15.88 2.32
N GLY A 16 32.10 -16.62 1.33
CA GLY A 16 32.48 -18.01 1.07
C GLY A 16 31.77 -19.06 1.93
N LEU A 17 30.96 -18.66 2.92
CA LEU A 17 30.20 -19.58 3.79
C LEU A 17 29.27 -20.47 2.97
N VAL A 18 28.38 -19.86 2.16
CA VAL A 18 27.42 -20.61 1.33
C VAL A 18 28.13 -21.58 0.40
N HIS A 19 29.19 -21.13 -0.27
CA HIS A 19 30.00 -21.99 -1.15
C HIS A 19 30.61 -23.16 -0.39
N SER A 20 31.22 -22.93 0.79
CA SER A 20 31.87 -23.99 1.56
C SER A 20 30.87 -25.07 1.99
N LEU A 21 29.66 -24.65 2.40
CA LEU A 21 28.60 -25.57 2.79
C LEU A 21 28.04 -26.35 1.61
N THR A 22 27.73 -25.68 0.49
CA THR A 22 27.17 -26.35 -0.70
C THR A 22 28.22 -27.17 -1.46
N ASN A 23 29.51 -26.83 -1.38
CA ASN A 23 30.59 -27.61 -1.98
C ASN A 23 30.75 -28.96 -1.28
N VAL A 24 30.66 -29.02 0.06
CA VAL A 24 30.66 -30.30 0.79
C VAL A 24 29.52 -31.21 0.30
N LEU A 25 28.30 -30.67 0.12
CA LEU A 25 27.17 -31.44 -0.39
C LEU A 25 27.40 -31.92 -1.82
N SER A 26 27.96 -31.06 -2.67
CA SER A 26 28.32 -31.39 -4.05
C SER A 26 29.37 -32.50 -4.12
N ASP A 27 30.44 -32.43 -3.31
CA ASP A 27 31.51 -33.42 -3.25
C ASP A 27 30.98 -34.80 -2.81
N LEU A 28 29.93 -34.81 -1.98
CA LEU A 28 29.22 -36.01 -1.56
C LEU A 28 28.12 -36.46 -2.53
N ASN A 29 27.92 -35.79 -3.66
CA ASN A 29 26.85 -36.06 -4.63
C ASN A 29 25.43 -36.03 -4.01
N ILE A 30 25.22 -35.14 -3.05
CA ILE A 30 23.94 -34.90 -2.38
C ILE A 30 23.22 -33.77 -3.11
N ASN A 31 21.97 -34.03 -3.53
CA ASN A 31 21.18 -33.02 -4.21
C ASN A 31 20.50 -32.07 -3.21
N ILE A 32 20.39 -30.78 -3.55
CA ILE A 32 19.59 -29.80 -2.80
C ILE A 32 18.21 -29.73 -3.44
N VAL A 33 17.18 -30.01 -2.65
CA VAL A 33 15.76 -29.99 -3.06
C VAL A 33 15.12 -28.62 -2.82
N ASP A 34 15.49 -27.97 -1.73
CA ASP A 34 15.00 -26.64 -1.35
C ASP A 34 16.08 -25.89 -0.57
N ALA A 35 16.08 -24.56 -0.67
CA ALA A 35 17.08 -23.70 -0.03
C ALA A 35 16.49 -22.33 0.29
N ASP A 36 16.66 -21.87 1.53
CA ASP A 36 16.45 -20.47 1.94
C ASP A 36 17.68 -20.02 2.74
N ALA A 37 18.24 -18.86 2.39
CA ALA A 37 19.40 -18.30 3.08
C ALA A 37 19.21 -16.80 3.23
N ARG A 38 19.52 -16.27 4.41
CA ARG A 38 19.44 -14.84 4.71
C ARG A 38 20.63 -14.38 5.53
N ALA A 39 21.18 -13.24 5.12
CA ALA A 39 22.11 -12.46 5.92
C ALA A 39 21.36 -11.22 6.41
N VAL A 40 21.24 -11.05 7.73
CA VAL A 40 20.57 -9.92 8.36
C VAL A 40 21.51 -9.33 9.40
N ARG A 41 21.99 -8.10 9.13
CA ARG A 41 22.84 -7.33 10.05
C ARG A 41 24.10 -8.09 10.52
N GLY A 42 24.77 -8.77 9.59
CA GLY A 42 25.98 -9.56 9.87
C GLY A 42 25.73 -10.90 10.57
N HIS A 43 24.46 -11.32 10.70
CA HIS A 43 24.08 -12.67 11.09
C HIS A 43 23.57 -13.44 9.88
N PHE A 44 23.96 -14.70 9.79
CA PHE A 44 23.60 -15.59 8.71
C PHE A 44 22.71 -16.72 9.23
N SER A 45 21.66 -17.04 8.47
CA SER A 45 20.86 -18.25 8.66
C SER A 45 20.56 -18.89 7.31
N MET A 46 20.69 -20.21 7.22
CA MET A 46 20.37 -20.98 6.01
C MET A 46 19.70 -22.29 6.37
N PHE A 47 18.67 -22.62 5.61
CA PHE A 47 17.93 -23.87 5.66
C PHE A 47 18.05 -24.55 4.30
N LEU A 48 18.48 -25.80 4.30
CA LEU A 48 18.50 -26.64 3.10
C LEU A 48 17.66 -27.89 3.35
N VAL A 49 16.86 -28.27 2.36
CA VAL A 49 16.33 -29.62 2.25
C VAL A 49 17.19 -30.36 1.24
N VAL A 50 17.80 -31.47 1.65
CA VAL A 50 18.71 -32.26 0.82
C VAL A 50 18.19 -33.67 0.62
N ASP A 51 18.52 -34.28 -0.51
CA ASP A 51 18.17 -35.65 -0.86
C ASP A 51 19.43 -36.51 -1.01
N LEU A 52 19.53 -37.55 -0.19
CA LEU A 52 20.63 -38.50 -0.22
C LEU A 52 20.41 -39.65 -1.22
N ILE A 53 19.26 -39.74 -1.92
CA ILE A 53 19.00 -40.81 -2.93
C ILE A 53 20.11 -40.92 -3.97
N THR A 54 20.66 -39.77 -4.38
CA THR A 54 21.72 -39.72 -5.40
C THR A 54 23.11 -39.98 -4.85
N SER A 55 23.28 -39.95 -3.52
CA SER A 55 24.56 -40.08 -2.87
C SER A 55 24.89 -41.54 -2.54
N ARG A 56 26.19 -41.83 -2.43
CA ARG A 56 26.71 -43.08 -1.86
C ARG A 56 27.01 -42.97 -0.36
N CYS A 57 26.89 -41.77 0.21
CA CYS A 57 27.22 -41.51 1.60
C CYS A 57 26.01 -41.75 2.52
N THR A 58 26.31 -42.05 3.79
CA THR A 58 25.32 -42.13 4.85
C THR A 58 24.98 -40.74 5.38
N TYR A 59 23.95 -40.65 6.23
CA TYR A 59 23.63 -39.42 6.94
C TYR A 59 24.80 -38.99 7.84
N GLU A 60 25.43 -39.95 8.51
CA GLU A 60 26.58 -39.73 9.40
C GLU A 60 27.79 -39.17 8.63
N ASP A 61 28.06 -39.67 7.42
CA ASP A 61 29.14 -39.16 6.56
C ASP A 61 28.90 -37.69 6.17
N MET A 62 27.65 -37.33 5.84
CA MET A 62 27.27 -35.95 5.54
C MET A 62 27.49 -35.05 6.75
N VAL A 63 27.03 -35.46 7.94
CA VAL A 63 27.19 -34.69 9.17
C VAL A 63 28.66 -34.45 9.46
N GLN A 64 29.48 -35.51 9.40
CA GLN A 64 30.91 -35.42 9.65
C GLN A 64 31.62 -34.49 8.67
N ALA A 65 31.26 -34.53 7.39
CA ALA A 65 31.86 -33.64 6.40
C ALA A 65 31.50 -32.16 6.67
N LEU A 66 30.27 -31.88 7.10
CA LEU A 66 29.80 -30.54 7.43
C LEU A 66 30.44 -29.95 8.71
N GLU A 67 30.96 -30.78 9.62
CA GLU A 67 31.66 -30.31 10.84
C GLU A 67 32.87 -29.43 10.51
N THR A 68 33.56 -29.70 9.41
CA THR A 68 34.70 -28.90 8.96
C THR A 68 34.30 -27.45 8.66
N VAL A 69 33.15 -27.28 7.99
CA VAL A 69 32.57 -25.97 7.67
C VAL A 69 32.04 -25.30 8.94
N SER A 70 31.36 -26.04 9.80
CA SER A 70 30.89 -25.55 11.10
C SER A 70 32.05 -24.98 11.93
N THR A 71 33.17 -25.70 12.03
CA THR A 71 34.35 -25.24 12.78
C THR A 71 35.02 -24.04 12.11
N HIS A 72 35.20 -24.07 10.79
CA HIS A 72 35.88 -22.99 10.07
C HIS A 72 35.12 -21.65 10.18
N PHE A 73 33.79 -21.69 10.07
CA PHE A 73 32.98 -20.47 10.07
C PHE A 73 32.43 -20.10 11.45
N ASP A 74 32.60 -20.94 12.48
CA ASP A 74 31.93 -20.84 13.79
C ASP A 74 30.41 -20.87 13.62
N LEU A 75 29.93 -21.90 12.90
CA LEU A 75 28.54 -22.07 12.52
C LEU A 75 27.84 -23.08 13.44
N GLY A 76 26.73 -22.67 14.04
CA GLY A 76 25.77 -23.59 14.62
C GLY A 76 25.08 -24.37 13.51
N LEU A 77 25.47 -25.62 13.32
CA LEU A 77 24.91 -26.51 12.30
C LEU A 77 24.07 -27.61 12.96
N ARG A 78 22.82 -27.76 12.53
CA ARG A 78 21.90 -28.81 12.97
C ARG A 78 21.37 -29.54 11.76
N THR A 79 21.41 -30.87 11.81
CA THR A 79 20.84 -31.74 10.78
C THR A 79 19.78 -32.63 11.39
N GLU A 80 18.70 -32.87 10.65
CA GLU A 80 17.64 -33.79 11.08
C GLU A 80 16.92 -34.37 9.87
N LYS A 81 16.23 -35.51 10.08
CA LYS A 81 15.42 -36.11 9.02
C LYS A 81 14.27 -35.18 8.66
N TYR A 82 14.06 -34.94 7.36
CA TYR A 82 12.94 -34.13 6.91
C TYR A 82 11.63 -34.84 7.25
N VAL A 83 10.87 -34.21 8.13
CA VAL A 83 9.48 -34.54 8.38
C VAL A 83 8.67 -33.46 7.69
N ALA A 84 7.84 -33.86 6.72
CA ALA A 84 6.93 -32.91 6.07
C ALA A 84 6.09 -32.23 7.17
N GLY A 85 6.28 -30.93 7.36
CA GLY A 85 5.48 -30.14 8.29
C GLY A 85 4.03 -30.07 7.85
N ARG A 86 3.19 -29.32 8.60
CA ARG A 86 1.84 -28.93 8.16
C ARG A 86 1.91 -28.02 6.93
N ARG A 87 2.36 -28.52 5.78
CA ARG A 87 2.18 -27.83 4.51
C ARG A 87 0.72 -28.02 4.13
N LYS A 88 -0.16 -27.16 4.64
CA LYS A 88 -1.53 -27.07 4.14
C LYS A 88 -1.41 -26.77 2.65
N SER A 89 -1.95 -27.65 1.80
CA SER A 89 -1.91 -27.46 0.35
C SER A 89 -2.64 -26.19 -0.10
N ASN A 90 -3.46 -25.60 0.78
CA ASN A 90 -4.34 -24.48 0.51
C ASN A 90 -3.99 -23.25 1.36
N LYS A 91 -2.70 -22.94 1.54
CA LYS A 91 -2.31 -21.69 2.23
C LYS A 91 -2.94 -20.49 1.51
N LYS A 92 -3.40 -19.51 2.28
CA LYS A 92 -3.90 -18.24 1.75
C LYS A 92 -3.00 -17.13 2.26
N LEU A 93 -1.90 -16.91 1.54
CA LEU A 93 -0.88 -15.94 1.92
C LEU A 93 -1.32 -14.52 1.64
N MET A 94 -1.16 -13.68 2.65
CA MET A 94 -1.37 -12.24 2.58
C MET A 94 -0.16 -11.52 3.16
N VAL A 95 0.10 -10.30 2.69
CA VAL A 95 1.11 -9.41 3.26
C VAL A 95 0.38 -8.36 4.09
N LEU A 96 0.68 -8.36 5.39
CA LEU A 96 0.33 -7.31 6.32
C LEU A 96 1.50 -6.35 6.44
N THR A 97 1.37 -5.16 5.88
CA THR A 97 2.29 -4.05 6.15
C THR A 97 1.74 -3.23 7.30
N PHE A 98 2.56 -2.88 8.27
CA PHE A 98 2.22 -1.86 9.26
C PHE A 98 3.36 -0.87 9.41
N MET A 99 3.00 0.40 9.61
CA MET A 99 3.96 1.48 9.81
C MET A 99 3.52 2.43 10.92
N GLY A 100 4.49 3.13 11.51
CA GLY A 100 4.24 4.14 12.53
C GLY A 100 5.52 4.48 13.28
N ARG A 101 5.40 5.28 14.34
CA ARG A 101 6.55 5.63 15.18
C ARG A 101 7.04 4.41 15.96
N ASP A 102 8.36 4.23 16.01
CA ASP A 102 8.94 3.09 16.74
C ASP A 102 8.63 3.18 18.23
N GLN A 103 8.13 2.07 18.79
CA GLN A 103 7.92 1.91 20.22
C GLN A 103 7.98 0.43 20.61
N PRO A 104 8.42 0.12 21.84
CA PRO A 104 8.42 -1.26 22.34
C PRO A 104 7.03 -1.89 22.26
N GLY A 105 6.97 -3.14 21.80
CA GLY A 105 5.74 -3.93 21.82
C GLY A 105 4.90 -3.89 20.55
N ILE A 106 5.27 -3.14 19.50
CA ILE A 106 4.56 -3.15 18.21
C ILE A 106 4.45 -4.58 17.66
N VAL A 107 5.59 -5.25 17.47
CA VAL A 107 5.62 -6.62 16.91
C VAL A 107 4.86 -7.61 17.81
N ALA A 108 5.01 -7.49 19.13
CA ALA A 108 4.30 -8.33 20.09
C ALA A 108 2.77 -8.13 20.03
N SER A 109 2.32 -6.89 19.89
CA SER A 109 0.90 -6.55 19.80
C SER A 109 0.28 -7.09 18.51
N ILE A 110 0.92 -6.85 17.35
CA ILE A 110 0.45 -7.34 16.05
C ILE A 110 0.47 -8.88 16.01
N SER A 111 1.58 -9.50 16.40
CA SER A 111 1.67 -10.97 16.44
C SER A 111 0.69 -11.59 17.44
N GLY A 112 0.40 -10.93 18.56
CA GLY A 112 -0.62 -11.33 19.53
C GLY A 112 -2.01 -11.39 18.90
N ILE A 113 -2.41 -10.34 18.18
CA ILE A 113 -3.70 -10.30 17.46
C ILE A 113 -3.79 -11.43 16.42
N LEU A 114 -2.72 -11.63 15.64
CA LEU A 114 -2.67 -12.72 14.66
C LEU A 114 -2.81 -14.09 15.35
N SER A 115 -2.11 -14.30 16.47
CA SER A 115 -2.20 -15.53 17.27
C SER A 115 -3.59 -15.76 17.85
N GLU A 116 -4.25 -14.74 18.41
CA GLU A 116 -5.62 -14.80 18.94
C GLU A 116 -6.63 -15.23 17.86
N ASN A 117 -6.33 -14.89 16.61
CA ASN A 117 -7.16 -15.23 15.44
C ASN A 117 -6.67 -16.49 14.71
N SER A 118 -5.75 -17.26 15.30
CA SER A 118 -5.17 -18.49 14.71
C SER A 118 -4.51 -18.28 13.34
N ILE A 119 -3.94 -17.10 13.11
CA ILE A 119 -3.23 -16.76 11.87
C ILE A 119 -1.73 -16.98 12.08
N ASN A 120 -1.13 -17.81 11.22
CA ASN A 120 0.29 -18.06 11.25
C ASN A 120 1.07 -16.93 10.57
N ILE A 121 2.24 -16.57 11.11
CA ILE A 121 3.20 -15.69 10.45
C ILE A 121 4.23 -16.56 9.74
N GLU A 122 4.32 -16.42 8.42
CA GLU A 122 5.26 -17.15 7.57
C GLU A 122 6.60 -16.42 7.47
N GLN A 123 6.58 -15.09 7.46
CA GLN A 123 7.76 -14.26 7.34
C GLN A 123 7.54 -12.89 7.95
N ILE A 124 8.61 -12.29 8.49
CA ILE A 124 8.66 -10.89 8.92
C ILE A 124 9.85 -10.22 8.21
N LYS A 125 9.63 -9.07 7.60
CA LYS A 125 10.65 -8.28 6.91
C LYS A 125 10.55 -6.81 7.32
N MET A 126 11.68 -6.21 7.65
CA MET A 126 11.77 -4.75 7.83
C MET A 126 11.83 -4.07 6.45
N ILE A 127 10.98 -3.07 6.23
CA ILE A 127 10.95 -2.26 5.00
C ILE A 127 11.68 -0.94 5.21
N ALA A 128 11.37 -0.23 6.30
CA ALA A 128 12.00 1.04 6.62
C ALA A 128 12.28 1.14 8.12
N ARG A 129 13.31 1.91 8.47
CA ARG A 129 13.71 2.19 9.85
C ARG A 129 14.39 3.56 9.94
N GLY A 130 13.59 4.57 10.25
CA GLY A 130 14.04 5.94 10.48
C GLY A 130 13.18 6.62 11.53
N GLU A 131 12.60 7.76 11.17
CA GLU A 131 11.55 8.41 11.98
C GLU A 131 10.32 7.50 12.15
N TYR A 132 10.02 6.73 11.10
CA TYR A 132 8.99 5.70 11.08
C TYR A 132 9.63 4.33 10.89
N ILE A 133 8.99 3.31 11.46
CA ILE A 133 9.25 1.92 11.10
C ILE A 133 8.17 1.45 10.14
N ALA A 134 8.54 0.62 9.18
CA ALA A 134 7.60 -0.11 8.33
C ALA A 134 8.00 -1.58 8.30
N ILE A 135 7.05 -2.47 8.60
CA ILE A 135 7.27 -3.92 8.68
C ILE A 135 6.26 -4.63 7.78
N ASP A 136 6.74 -5.57 6.98
CA ASP A 136 5.92 -6.55 6.28
C ASP A 136 5.88 -7.86 7.06
N MET A 137 4.68 -8.40 7.27
CA MET A 137 4.45 -9.76 7.74
C MET A 137 3.69 -10.55 6.67
N THR A 138 4.30 -11.59 6.13
CA THR A 138 3.57 -12.58 5.33
C THR A 138 2.84 -13.51 6.27
N ILE A 139 1.52 -13.57 6.15
CA ILE A 139 0.61 -14.29 7.05
C ILE A 139 -0.22 -15.31 6.29
N ASP A 140 -0.47 -16.48 6.88
CA ASP A 140 -1.37 -17.50 6.33
C ASP A 140 -2.78 -17.34 6.94
N THR A 141 -3.71 -16.90 6.11
CA THR A 141 -5.10 -16.61 6.48
C THR A 141 -6.07 -17.72 6.10
N CYS A 142 -5.58 -18.93 5.77
CA CYS A 142 -6.42 -20.02 5.26
C CYS A 142 -7.56 -20.43 6.21
N ASP A 143 -7.35 -20.32 7.53
CA ASP A 143 -8.36 -20.63 8.55
C ASP A 143 -9.25 -19.44 8.93
N PHE A 144 -9.00 -18.25 8.36
CA PHE A 144 -9.75 -17.05 8.68
C PHE A 144 -10.87 -16.82 7.67
N PRO A 145 -12.14 -16.63 8.11
CA PRO A 145 -13.31 -16.74 7.24
C PRO A 145 -13.35 -15.70 6.11
N HIS A 146 -13.08 -14.43 6.43
CA HIS A 146 -13.16 -13.34 5.47
C HIS A 146 -12.06 -12.30 5.70
N THR A 147 -11.36 -11.91 4.62
CA THR A 147 -10.32 -10.88 4.65
C THR A 147 -10.84 -9.55 5.19
N GLN A 148 -12.08 -9.17 4.84
CA GLN A 148 -12.68 -7.93 5.32
C GLN A 148 -12.84 -7.90 6.85
N SER A 149 -13.24 -9.01 7.46
CA SER A 149 -13.35 -9.11 8.91
C SER A 149 -11.98 -9.00 9.58
N LEU A 150 -10.93 -9.55 8.97
CA LEU A 150 -9.56 -9.43 9.47
C LEU A 150 -9.09 -7.98 9.41
N ARG A 151 -9.36 -7.25 8.32
CA ARG A 151 -9.08 -5.82 8.22
C ARG A 151 -9.74 -5.03 9.33
N LYS A 152 -11.04 -5.23 9.57
CA LYS A 152 -11.77 -4.55 10.66
C LYS A 152 -11.16 -4.82 12.03
N VAL A 153 -10.76 -6.06 12.29
CA VAL A 153 -10.03 -6.42 13.52
C VAL A 153 -8.74 -5.64 13.58
N LEU A 154 -7.86 -5.74 12.57
CA LEU A 154 -6.56 -5.10 12.56
C LEU A 154 -6.66 -3.58 12.70
N TYR A 155 -7.52 -2.89 11.93
CA TYR A 155 -7.72 -1.44 12.00
C TYR A 155 -8.06 -0.97 13.41
N LYS A 156 -9.00 -1.65 14.08
CA LYS A 156 -9.42 -1.30 15.45
C LYS A 156 -8.27 -1.37 16.46
N TYR A 157 -7.33 -2.29 16.27
CA TYR A 157 -6.17 -2.40 17.15
C TYR A 157 -5.07 -1.42 16.78
N THR A 158 -4.81 -1.23 15.49
CA THR A 158 -3.71 -0.38 15.02
C THR A 158 -3.99 1.09 15.23
N GLU A 159 -5.25 1.53 15.13
CA GLU A 159 -5.68 2.88 15.53
C GLU A 159 -5.30 3.19 16.98
N LYS A 160 -5.48 2.24 17.91
CA LYS A 160 -5.12 2.43 19.32
C LYS A 160 -3.61 2.52 19.54
N LEU A 161 -2.83 1.94 18.64
CA LEU A 161 -1.37 1.94 18.69
C LEU A 161 -0.76 3.11 17.91
N GLY A 162 -1.56 3.90 17.20
CA GLY A 162 -1.09 4.94 16.28
C GLY A 162 -0.31 4.36 15.09
N LEU A 163 -0.75 3.18 14.60
CA LEU A 163 -0.15 2.49 13.47
C LEU A 163 -1.09 2.50 12.27
N ASP A 164 -0.49 2.72 11.11
CA ASP A 164 -1.12 2.57 9.81
C ASP A 164 -0.88 1.17 9.28
N ILE A 165 -1.87 0.61 8.58
CA ILE A 165 -1.78 -0.77 8.10
C ILE A 165 -2.31 -0.94 6.68
N SER A 166 -1.75 -1.93 5.98
CA SER A 166 -2.26 -2.46 4.72
C SER A 166 -2.28 -3.97 4.79
N LEU A 167 -3.39 -4.58 4.38
CA LEU A 167 -3.52 -6.02 4.25
C LEU A 167 -3.87 -6.38 2.81
N ARG A 168 -2.89 -6.96 2.11
CA ARG A 168 -2.97 -7.26 0.67
C ARG A 168 -2.66 -8.74 0.40
N ASN A 169 -3.09 -9.25 -0.75
CA ASN A 169 -2.71 -10.61 -1.16
C ASN A 169 -1.20 -10.68 -1.45
N ASP A 170 -0.57 -11.83 -1.21
CA ASP A 170 0.88 -12.00 -1.45
C ASP A 170 1.25 -12.00 -2.95
N ASN A 171 0.27 -12.21 -3.83
CA ASN A 171 0.45 -12.11 -5.28
C ASN A 171 0.55 -10.67 -5.81
N VAL A 172 0.50 -9.64 -4.96
CA VAL A 172 0.52 -8.24 -5.41
C VAL A 172 1.83 -7.87 -6.11
N PHE A 173 2.95 -8.52 -5.79
CA PHE A 173 4.21 -8.35 -6.52
C PHE A 173 4.34 -9.22 -7.78
N SER A 174 3.37 -10.11 -8.04
CA SER A 174 3.36 -10.91 -9.28
C SER A 174 3.11 -10.07 -10.53
N LYS A 175 2.55 -8.86 -10.36
CA LYS A 175 2.43 -7.84 -11.41
C LYS A 175 2.80 -6.47 -10.84
N PRO A 176 3.78 -5.77 -11.42
CA PRO A 176 4.13 -4.43 -10.97
C PRO A 176 2.92 -3.50 -11.16
N LYS A 177 2.65 -2.69 -10.13
CA LYS A 177 1.71 -1.58 -10.24
C LYS A 177 2.29 -0.55 -11.22
N ARG A 178 1.43 0.02 -12.07
CA ARG A 178 1.81 0.89 -13.19
C ARG A 178 1.09 2.22 -13.19
N VAL A 179 -0.14 2.26 -12.71
CA VAL A 179 -0.95 3.48 -12.60
C VAL A 179 -1.30 3.70 -11.15
N ILE A 180 -1.23 4.95 -10.72
CA ILE A 180 -1.77 5.40 -9.45
C ILE A 180 -2.72 6.57 -9.65
N VAL A 181 -3.87 6.47 -9.03
CA VAL A 181 -4.97 7.42 -9.12
C VAL A 181 -5.25 8.00 -7.74
N PHE A 182 -5.30 9.32 -7.65
CA PHE A 182 -5.58 10.03 -6.41
C PHE A 182 -6.92 10.79 -6.51
N ASP A 183 -7.64 10.88 -5.40
CA ASP A 183 -8.51 12.04 -5.19
C ASP A 183 -7.65 13.32 -5.05
N CYS A 184 -8.27 14.47 -5.27
CA CYS A 184 -7.64 15.78 -5.15
C CYS A 184 -7.81 16.33 -3.74
N ASP A 185 -9.03 16.74 -3.41
CA ASP A 185 -9.38 17.44 -2.19
C ASP A 185 -9.17 16.51 -0.98
N SER A 186 -8.66 17.05 0.12
CA SER A 186 -8.30 16.29 1.32
C SER A 186 -7.35 15.09 1.10
N THR A 187 -6.71 15.00 -0.07
CA THR A 187 -5.79 13.91 -0.46
C THR A 187 -4.47 14.46 -1.02
N ILE A 188 -4.46 14.97 -2.26
CA ILE A 188 -3.28 15.64 -2.86
C ILE A 188 -3.13 17.07 -2.34
N ILE A 189 -4.25 17.73 -2.05
CA ILE A 189 -4.30 19.05 -1.42
C ILE A 189 -5.01 18.96 -0.08
N GLN A 190 -4.69 19.90 0.81
CA GLN A 190 -5.25 19.91 2.17
C GLN A 190 -6.67 20.46 2.25
N GLN A 191 -7.08 21.26 1.26
CA GLN A 191 -8.34 21.98 1.28
C GLN A 191 -9.44 21.27 0.48
N GLU A 192 -10.69 21.56 0.86
CA GLU A 192 -11.88 21.36 0.02
C GLU A 192 -12.07 22.60 -0.86
N VAL A 193 -11.87 22.47 -2.17
CA VAL A 193 -11.81 23.63 -3.09
C VAL A 193 -13.13 24.40 -3.10
N ILE A 194 -14.25 23.70 -3.02
CA ILE A 194 -15.58 24.34 -3.04
C ILE A 194 -15.82 25.20 -1.79
N ASP A 195 -15.28 24.81 -0.64
CA ASP A 195 -15.41 25.58 0.60
C ASP A 195 -14.57 26.87 0.53
N GLU A 196 -13.39 26.81 -0.08
CA GLU A 196 -12.56 28.00 -0.32
C GLU A 196 -13.17 28.97 -1.35
N LEU A 197 -13.82 28.44 -2.39
CA LEU A 197 -14.63 29.24 -3.31
C LEU A 197 -15.80 29.91 -2.60
N ALA A 198 -16.49 29.18 -1.72
CA ALA A 198 -17.63 29.69 -0.97
C ALA A 198 -17.23 30.83 -0.02
N LYS A 199 -16.08 30.71 0.66
CA LYS A 199 -15.49 31.79 1.47
C LYS A 199 -15.19 33.02 0.61
N THR A 200 -14.60 32.81 -0.56
CA THR A 200 -14.25 33.90 -1.48
C THR A 200 -15.50 34.61 -2.01
N ALA A 201 -16.61 33.88 -2.18
CA ALA A 201 -17.91 34.41 -2.59
C ALA A 201 -18.77 34.95 -1.41
N GLY A 202 -18.34 34.77 -0.15
CA GLY A 202 -19.09 35.20 1.04
C GLY A 202 -20.35 34.36 1.33
N VAL A 203 -20.38 33.10 0.89
CA VAL A 203 -21.53 32.17 1.01
C VAL A 203 -21.16 30.86 1.72
N ASP A 204 -20.03 30.84 2.43
CA ASP A 204 -19.46 29.68 3.12
C ASP A 204 -20.43 29.01 4.09
N GLN A 205 -21.17 29.82 4.87
CA GLN A 205 -22.14 29.29 5.83
C GLN A 205 -23.24 28.48 5.14
N VAL A 206 -23.78 28.98 4.03
CA VAL A 206 -24.86 28.32 3.29
C VAL A 206 -24.35 27.07 2.58
N VAL A 207 -23.16 27.13 1.99
CA VAL A 207 -22.51 25.97 1.36
C VAL A 207 -22.30 24.85 2.38
N ARG A 208 -21.81 25.18 3.58
CA ARG A 208 -21.59 24.22 4.66
C ARG A 208 -22.89 23.55 5.12
N GLU A 209 -23.99 24.28 5.21
CA GLU A 209 -25.31 23.71 5.53
C GLU A 209 -25.77 22.70 4.47
N ILE A 210 -25.57 22.99 3.18
CA ILE A 210 -25.90 22.08 2.08
C ILE A 210 -24.99 20.84 2.11
N THR A 211 -23.69 21.02 2.31
CA THR A 211 -22.73 19.90 2.45
C THR A 211 -23.12 18.97 3.60
N ASN A 212 -23.46 19.52 4.76
CA ASN A 212 -23.90 18.73 5.92
C ASN A 212 -25.19 17.94 5.63
N LYS A 213 -26.16 18.52 4.90
CA LYS A 213 -27.38 17.80 4.49
C LYS A 213 -27.05 16.63 3.56
N ALA A 214 -26.18 16.84 2.57
CA ALA A 214 -25.76 15.80 1.63
C ALA A 214 -24.99 14.66 2.32
N MET A 215 -24.06 14.99 3.22
CA MET A 215 -23.30 13.99 3.99
C MET A 215 -24.20 13.15 4.92
N ASN A 216 -25.32 13.72 5.41
CA ASN A 216 -26.33 13.00 6.19
C ASN A 216 -27.32 12.20 5.32
N GLY A 217 -27.10 12.12 4.00
CA GLY A 217 -27.97 11.38 3.08
C GLY A 217 -29.31 12.04 2.78
N ALA A 218 -29.50 13.30 3.19
CA ALA A 218 -30.74 14.04 2.96
C ALA A 218 -30.82 14.67 1.56
N MET A 219 -29.75 14.60 0.77
CA MET A 219 -29.65 15.18 -0.57
C MET A 219 -28.69 14.35 -1.43
N ASP A 220 -29.03 14.18 -2.71
CA ASP A 220 -28.15 13.52 -3.68
C ASP A 220 -26.86 14.34 -3.93
N PHE A 221 -25.75 13.67 -4.26
CA PHE A 221 -24.47 14.34 -4.48
C PHE A 221 -24.54 15.36 -5.63
N GLN A 222 -25.13 14.98 -6.77
CA GLN A 222 -25.19 15.87 -7.93
C GLN A 222 -26.09 17.07 -7.65
N GLU A 223 -27.20 16.86 -6.95
CA GLU A 223 -28.09 17.93 -6.50
C GLU A 223 -27.37 18.89 -5.54
N SER A 224 -26.68 18.34 -4.53
CA SER A 224 -25.88 19.10 -3.57
C SER A 224 -24.79 19.92 -4.25
N LEU A 225 -24.07 19.33 -5.20
CA LEU A 225 -23.02 20.05 -5.93
C LEU A 225 -23.61 21.18 -6.78
N LYS A 226 -24.71 20.95 -7.48
CA LYS A 226 -25.40 21.99 -8.28
C LYS A 226 -25.87 23.16 -7.40
N GLU A 227 -26.49 22.89 -6.26
CA GLU A 227 -26.96 23.96 -5.36
C GLU A 227 -25.78 24.72 -4.73
N ARG A 228 -24.68 24.06 -4.37
CA ARG A 228 -23.47 24.75 -3.89
C ARG A 228 -22.85 25.62 -4.98
N VAL A 229 -22.72 25.12 -6.21
CA VAL A 229 -22.14 25.87 -7.33
C VAL A 229 -23.00 27.07 -7.71
N LYS A 230 -24.32 26.95 -7.64
CA LYS A 230 -25.26 28.05 -7.88
C LYS A 230 -25.04 29.26 -6.97
N LEU A 231 -24.61 29.04 -5.73
CA LEU A 231 -24.26 30.10 -4.78
C LEU A 231 -23.00 30.87 -5.17
N LEU A 232 -22.15 30.31 -6.05
CA LEU A 232 -20.94 30.95 -6.55
C LEU A 232 -21.20 31.89 -7.74
N ARG A 233 -22.47 32.04 -8.17
CA ARG A 233 -22.83 32.88 -9.30
C ARG A 233 -22.36 34.32 -9.11
N GLY A 234 -21.69 34.85 -10.12
CA GLY A 234 -21.15 36.21 -10.12
C GLY A 234 -19.74 36.33 -9.55
N LEU A 235 -19.14 35.24 -9.06
CA LEU A 235 -17.75 35.23 -8.64
C LEU A 235 -16.83 35.50 -9.85
N PRO A 236 -15.98 36.55 -9.82
CA PRO A 236 -15.07 36.86 -10.93
C PRO A 236 -13.96 35.82 -11.06
N VAL A 237 -13.54 35.54 -12.29
CA VAL A 237 -12.45 34.58 -12.57
C VAL A 237 -11.14 35.01 -11.92
N GLU A 238 -10.85 36.31 -11.81
CA GLU A 238 -9.63 36.79 -11.15
C GLU A 238 -9.56 36.34 -9.68
N LYS A 239 -10.70 36.14 -9.03
CA LYS A 239 -10.75 35.59 -7.66
C LYS A 239 -10.37 34.11 -7.60
N LEU A 240 -10.73 33.33 -8.62
CA LEU A 240 -10.32 31.93 -8.74
C LEU A 240 -8.81 31.83 -8.96
N GLU A 241 -8.25 32.70 -9.81
CA GLU A 241 -6.81 32.79 -10.07
C GLU A 241 -6.02 33.14 -8.80
N LEU A 242 -6.53 34.08 -7.99
CA LEU A 242 -5.92 34.40 -6.71
C LEU A 242 -5.99 33.22 -5.73
N LEU A 243 -7.09 32.47 -5.73
CA LEU A 243 -7.27 31.33 -4.84
C LEU A 243 -6.28 30.19 -5.11
N ILE A 244 -5.89 29.97 -6.38
CA ILE A 244 -4.85 28.99 -6.75
C ILE A 244 -3.59 29.16 -5.90
N ASN A 245 -3.16 30.40 -5.66
CA ASN A 245 -1.93 30.69 -4.89
C ASN A 245 -2.03 30.34 -3.39
N THR A 246 -3.22 29.98 -2.91
CA THR A 246 -3.46 29.60 -1.51
C THR A 246 -3.59 28.09 -1.32
N ILE A 247 -3.66 27.33 -2.42
CA ILE A 247 -3.75 25.86 -2.38
C ILE A 247 -2.47 25.31 -1.77
N LYS A 248 -2.64 24.43 -0.78
CA LYS A 248 -1.54 23.76 -0.11
C LYS A 248 -1.57 22.29 -0.49
N LEU A 249 -0.45 21.82 -1.03
CA LEU A 249 -0.24 20.39 -1.22
C LEU A 249 -0.20 19.71 0.15
N THR A 250 -0.73 18.50 0.21
CA THR A 250 -0.54 17.63 1.36
C THR A 250 0.96 17.39 1.55
N PRO A 251 1.49 17.48 2.79
CA PRO A 251 2.89 17.21 3.05
C PRO A 251 3.35 15.89 2.43
N GLY A 252 4.50 15.91 1.76
CA GLY A 252 5.05 14.76 1.03
C GLY A 252 4.44 14.48 -0.35
N ALA A 253 3.41 15.20 -0.80
CA ALA A 253 2.80 14.96 -2.11
C ALA A 253 3.79 15.16 -3.26
N GLU A 254 4.60 16.23 -3.25
CA GLU A 254 5.60 16.47 -4.30
C GLU A 254 6.65 15.35 -4.36
N GLU A 255 7.17 14.94 -3.20
CA GLU A 255 8.16 13.87 -3.07
C GLU A 255 7.59 12.52 -3.55
N LEU A 256 6.37 12.20 -3.11
CA LEU A 256 5.65 11.00 -3.51
C LEU A 256 5.49 10.95 -5.04
N ILE A 257 4.95 12.02 -5.62
CA ILE A 257 4.67 12.10 -7.07
C ILE A 257 5.97 12.04 -7.88
N SER A 258 7.02 12.72 -7.43
CA SER A 258 8.35 12.67 -8.05
C SER A 258 8.93 11.26 -8.03
N THR A 259 8.87 10.59 -6.89
CA THR A 259 9.37 9.21 -6.70
C THR A 259 8.61 8.22 -7.56
N LEU A 260 7.28 8.29 -7.56
CA LEU A 260 6.42 7.44 -8.39
C LEU A 260 6.73 7.60 -9.87
N ARG A 261 6.92 8.85 -10.32
CA ARG A 261 7.30 9.14 -11.71
C ARG A 261 8.66 8.57 -12.06
N PHE A 262 9.66 8.72 -11.17
CA PHE A 262 10.98 8.12 -11.36
C PHE A 262 10.89 6.60 -11.52
N MET A 263 9.97 5.96 -10.81
CA MET A 263 9.69 4.53 -10.92
C MET A 263 8.85 4.14 -12.15
N GLY A 264 8.45 5.10 -12.99
CA GLY A 264 7.69 4.85 -14.21
C GLY A 264 6.18 4.72 -14.02
N TYR A 265 5.62 5.15 -12.89
CA TYR A 265 4.17 5.21 -12.72
C TYR A 265 3.56 6.28 -13.62
N LYS A 266 2.37 5.95 -14.13
CA LYS A 266 1.41 6.91 -14.65
C LYS A 266 0.56 7.43 -13.51
N ILE A 267 0.41 8.75 -13.45
CA ILE A 267 -0.19 9.42 -12.30
C ILE A 267 -1.43 10.18 -12.74
N ALA A 268 -2.56 9.87 -12.10
CA ALA A 268 -3.85 10.46 -12.38
C ALA A 268 -4.46 11.11 -11.14
N VAL A 269 -5.21 12.20 -11.35
CA VAL A 269 -6.11 12.79 -10.35
C VAL A 269 -7.54 12.75 -10.88
N ILE A 270 -8.46 12.19 -10.08
CA ILE A 270 -9.90 12.19 -10.37
C ILE A 270 -10.63 12.89 -9.24
N SER A 271 -11.11 14.10 -9.51
CA SER A 271 -11.68 15.00 -8.51
C SER A 271 -13.18 15.24 -8.73
N GLY A 272 -13.92 15.33 -7.63
CA GLY A 272 -15.26 15.91 -7.63
C GLY A 272 -15.25 17.45 -7.57
N GLY A 273 -14.08 18.06 -7.42
CA GLY A 273 -13.84 19.50 -7.50
C GLY A 273 -13.79 20.01 -8.95
N PHE A 274 -13.05 21.09 -9.19
CA PHE A 274 -13.15 21.84 -10.46
C PHE A 274 -11.85 21.83 -11.29
N SER A 275 -12.00 21.69 -12.61
CA SER A 275 -10.90 21.59 -13.59
C SER A 275 -9.94 22.76 -13.52
N PHE A 276 -10.46 23.97 -13.26
CA PHE A 276 -9.64 25.18 -13.09
C PHE A 276 -8.48 24.99 -12.09
N PHE A 277 -8.70 24.24 -11.00
CA PHE A 277 -7.69 23.98 -9.98
C PHE A 277 -6.87 22.73 -10.26
N THR A 278 -7.52 21.66 -10.74
CA THR A 278 -6.80 20.41 -11.02
C THR A 278 -5.89 20.53 -12.24
N ASP A 279 -6.20 21.41 -13.21
CA ASP A 279 -5.33 21.72 -14.35
C ASP A 279 -4.07 22.48 -13.90
N TYR A 280 -4.20 23.33 -12.88
CA TYR A 280 -3.02 23.93 -12.24
C TYR A 280 -2.16 22.85 -11.58
N LEU A 281 -2.76 21.94 -10.81
CA LEU A 281 -2.05 20.81 -10.19
C LEU A 281 -1.41 19.89 -11.24
N LYS A 282 -2.06 19.69 -12.39
CA LYS A 282 -1.51 18.92 -13.52
C LYS A 282 -0.15 19.45 -13.94
N ASN A 283 -0.05 20.76 -14.11
CA ASN A 283 1.18 21.40 -14.54
C ASN A 283 2.22 21.45 -13.42
N LEU A 284 1.79 21.83 -12.20
CA LEU A 284 2.66 21.93 -11.03
C LEU A 284 3.33 20.59 -10.70
N LEU A 285 2.54 19.51 -10.68
CA LEU A 285 2.99 18.18 -10.29
C LEU A 285 3.38 17.31 -11.47
N ASN A 286 3.22 17.78 -12.72
CA ASN A 286 3.45 17.03 -13.97
C ASN A 286 2.65 15.71 -14.06
N LEU A 287 1.33 15.80 -13.82
CA LEU A 287 0.41 14.64 -13.83
C LEU A 287 0.08 14.22 -15.27
N ASP A 288 -0.06 12.91 -15.52
CA ASP A 288 -0.44 12.40 -16.84
C ASP A 288 -1.92 12.67 -17.13
N TYR A 289 -2.78 12.40 -16.15
CA TYR A 289 -4.24 12.49 -16.27
C TYR A 289 -4.86 13.36 -15.18
N VAL A 290 -5.84 14.16 -15.57
CA VAL A 290 -6.66 14.94 -14.65
C VAL A 290 -8.10 14.93 -15.16
N PHE A 291 -9.03 14.59 -14.28
CA PHE A 291 -10.46 14.63 -14.52
C PHE A 291 -11.14 15.37 -13.37
N ALA A 292 -11.90 16.41 -13.68
CA ALA A 292 -12.63 17.23 -12.70
C ALA A 292 -13.88 17.86 -13.33
N ASN A 293 -14.80 18.38 -12.51
CA ASN A 293 -15.98 19.10 -12.99
C ASN A 293 -15.59 20.45 -13.61
N GLU A 294 -16.28 20.92 -14.64
CA GLU A 294 -15.98 22.23 -15.23
C GLU A 294 -17.01 23.28 -14.79
N LEU A 295 -16.55 24.37 -14.16
CA LEU A 295 -17.40 25.52 -13.87
C LEU A 295 -17.76 26.25 -15.16
N GLU A 296 -19.04 26.55 -15.35
CA GLU A 296 -19.47 27.42 -16.44
C GLU A 296 -19.08 28.86 -16.13
N ILE A 297 -18.23 29.43 -16.99
CA ILE A 297 -17.73 30.79 -16.91
C ILE A 297 -18.14 31.52 -18.19
N GLU A 298 -18.80 32.66 -18.04
CA GLU A 298 -19.20 33.54 -19.14
C GLU A 298 -18.86 34.98 -18.79
N ASN A 299 -18.31 35.74 -19.74
CA ASN A 299 -17.94 37.15 -19.55
C ASN A 299 -17.04 37.39 -18.30
N GLY A 300 -16.13 36.45 -18.01
CA GLY A 300 -15.19 36.55 -16.89
C GLY A 300 -15.79 36.30 -15.51
N VAL A 301 -17.02 35.76 -15.41
CA VAL A 301 -17.66 35.43 -14.13
C VAL A 301 -18.24 34.01 -14.13
N VAL A 302 -18.24 33.38 -12.97
CA VAL A 302 -18.89 32.07 -12.75
C VAL A 302 -20.41 32.24 -12.87
N THR A 303 -21.07 31.42 -13.70
CA THR A 303 -22.52 31.54 -13.93
C THR A 303 -23.35 30.84 -12.84
N GLY A 304 -22.70 30.00 -12.02
CA GLY A 304 -23.35 29.13 -11.05
C GLY A 304 -23.84 27.81 -11.64
N LYS A 305 -23.32 27.39 -12.80
CA LYS A 305 -23.60 26.07 -13.40
C LYS A 305 -22.31 25.27 -13.60
N ILE A 306 -22.49 23.97 -13.79
CA ILE A 306 -21.43 23.01 -14.12
C ILE A 306 -21.67 22.57 -15.56
N LYS A 307 -20.62 22.54 -16.38
CA LYS A 307 -20.68 22.05 -17.75
C LYS A 307 -20.53 20.54 -17.79
N GLY A 308 -21.22 19.92 -18.75
CA GLY A 308 -21.09 18.50 -19.04
C GLY A 308 -21.64 17.59 -17.94
N GLU A 309 -21.12 16.37 -17.91
CA GLU A 309 -21.47 15.35 -16.93
C GLU A 309 -20.72 15.59 -15.62
N ILE A 310 -21.41 15.44 -14.48
CA ILE A 310 -20.81 15.60 -13.16
C ILE A 310 -19.99 14.36 -12.81
N ILE A 311 -18.77 14.59 -12.35
CA ILE A 311 -17.90 13.57 -11.76
C ILE A 311 -18.38 13.28 -10.33
N ASP A 312 -19.30 12.34 -10.23
CA ASP A 312 -19.73 11.74 -8.98
C ASP A 312 -18.94 10.46 -8.67
N ALA A 313 -19.33 9.76 -7.60
CA ALA A 313 -18.65 8.54 -7.18
C ALA A 313 -18.62 7.45 -8.25
N LYS A 314 -19.74 7.26 -8.98
CA LYS A 314 -19.83 6.25 -10.03
C LYS A 314 -18.94 6.65 -11.20
N LYS A 315 -18.95 7.94 -11.56
CA LYS A 315 -18.09 8.46 -12.62
C LYS A 315 -16.60 8.31 -12.30
N LYS A 316 -16.19 8.49 -11.04
CA LYS A 316 -14.80 8.19 -10.63
C LYS A 316 -14.42 6.72 -10.88
N GLY A 317 -15.34 5.79 -10.63
CA GLY A 317 -15.17 4.36 -10.96
C GLY A 317 -15.08 4.06 -12.46
N GLU A 318 -15.85 4.76 -13.29
CA GLU A 318 -15.78 4.62 -14.76
C GLU A 318 -14.47 5.19 -15.32
N LEU A 319 -13.99 6.31 -14.76
CA LEU A 319 -12.77 6.98 -15.22
C LEU A 319 -11.50 6.16 -14.92
N ILE A 320 -11.44 5.42 -13.81
CA ILE A 320 -10.31 4.53 -13.53
C ILE A 320 -10.26 3.33 -14.50
N GLU A 321 -11.42 2.80 -14.90
CA GLU A 321 -11.52 1.78 -15.95
C GLU A 321 -11.07 2.34 -17.30
N GLN A 322 -11.48 3.56 -17.64
CA GLN A 322 -11.04 4.23 -18.86
C GLN A 322 -9.51 4.43 -18.90
N ILE A 323 -8.89 4.82 -17.78
CA ILE A 323 -7.42 4.93 -17.69
C ILE A 323 -6.78 3.56 -17.90
N ALA A 324 -7.34 2.51 -17.31
CA ALA A 324 -6.85 1.13 -17.49
C ALA A 324 -6.85 0.72 -18.96
N ASP A 325 -7.93 1.01 -19.69
CA ASP A 325 -8.08 0.72 -21.11
C ASP A 325 -7.06 1.49 -21.97
N ILE A 326 -6.86 2.78 -21.68
CA ILE A 326 -5.87 3.62 -22.39
C ILE A 326 -4.45 3.09 -22.19
N GLU A 327 -4.10 2.69 -20.97
CA GLU A 327 -2.76 2.20 -20.63
C GLU A 327 -2.55 0.71 -20.95
N GLY A 328 -3.61 0.00 -21.37
CA GLY A 328 -3.57 -1.43 -21.68
C GLY A 328 -3.21 -2.28 -20.46
N ILE A 329 -3.74 -1.94 -19.28
CA ILE A 329 -3.48 -2.63 -18.02
C ILE A 329 -4.76 -3.17 -17.40
N ASN A 330 -4.60 -4.12 -16.47
CA ASN A 330 -5.70 -4.62 -15.67
C ASN A 330 -5.81 -3.83 -14.35
N ALA A 331 -6.97 -3.90 -13.71
CA ALA A 331 -7.23 -3.31 -12.40
C ALA A 331 -6.18 -3.71 -11.34
N ASP A 332 -5.67 -4.94 -11.40
CA ASP A 332 -4.63 -5.43 -10.47
C ASP A 332 -3.29 -4.65 -10.55
N GLN A 333 -3.08 -3.84 -11.59
CA GLN A 333 -1.92 -2.97 -11.77
C GLN A 333 -2.18 -1.51 -11.37
N ILE A 334 -3.36 -1.21 -10.83
CA ILE A 334 -3.78 0.14 -10.43
C ILE A 334 -3.75 0.26 -8.91
N VAL A 335 -3.30 1.42 -8.44
CA VAL A 335 -3.42 1.87 -7.06
C VAL A 335 -4.41 3.03 -7.03
N ALA A 336 -5.38 3.02 -6.11
CA ALA A 336 -6.30 4.15 -5.90
C ALA A 336 -6.16 4.68 -4.48
N VAL A 337 -6.14 6.00 -4.34
CA VAL A 337 -5.99 6.71 -3.06
C VAL A 337 -7.10 7.75 -2.93
N GLY A 338 -7.80 7.77 -1.79
CA GLY A 338 -8.82 8.77 -1.51
C GLY A 338 -9.18 8.84 -0.01
N ASP A 339 -9.99 9.83 0.37
CA ASP A 339 -10.40 10.05 1.76
C ASP A 339 -11.91 9.80 1.97
N GLY A 340 -12.73 10.01 0.93
CA GLY A 340 -14.16 10.19 1.06
C GLY A 340 -15.03 9.06 0.48
N SER A 341 -16.31 9.06 0.85
CA SER A 341 -17.30 8.09 0.33
C SER A 341 -17.57 8.22 -1.17
N ASN A 342 -17.22 9.38 -1.75
CA ASN A 342 -17.18 9.64 -3.19
C ASN A 342 -16.13 8.76 -3.90
N ASP A 343 -15.12 8.26 -3.21
CA ASP A 343 -14.05 7.46 -3.82
C ASP A 343 -14.33 5.96 -3.81
N ARG A 344 -15.43 5.51 -3.19
CA ARG A 344 -15.72 4.08 -2.97
C ARG A 344 -15.60 3.22 -4.22
N PHE A 345 -16.10 3.68 -5.37
CA PHE A 345 -16.05 2.92 -6.62
C PHE A 345 -14.67 2.99 -7.26
N MET A 346 -13.98 4.13 -7.17
CA MET A 346 -12.60 4.27 -7.61
C MET A 346 -11.68 3.31 -6.85
N LEU A 347 -11.83 3.21 -5.52
CA LEU A 347 -11.09 2.26 -4.69
C LEU A 347 -11.48 0.81 -5.01
N SER A 348 -12.78 0.51 -5.12
CA SER A 348 -13.25 -0.86 -5.42
C SER A 348 -12.76 -1.40 -6.76
N ASN A 349 -12.49 -0.51 -7.72
CA ASN A 349 -12.04 -0.86 -9.07
C ASN A 349 -10.50 -0.95 -9.19
N ALA A 350 -9.76 -0.71 -8.11
CA ALA A 350 -8.30 -0.78 -8.08
C ALA A 350 -7.79 -2.08 -7.47
N GLY A 351 -6.59 -2.51 -7.90
CA GLY A 351 -5.91 -3.68 -7.35
C GLY A 351 -5.20 -3.43 -6.02
N LEU A 352 -5.09 -2.19 -5.60
CA LEU A 352 -4.66 -1.77 -4.28
C LEU A 352 -5.39 -0.46 -3.94
N ALA A 353 -6.28 -0.52 -2.96
CA ALA A 353 -7.07 0.61 -2.50
C ALA A 353 -6.51 1.14 -1.17
N ILE A 354 -6.11 2.42 -1.12
CA ILE A 354 -5.59 3.04 0.10
C ILE A 354 -6.50 4.21 0.52
N GLY A 355 -6.99 4.15 1.75
CA GLY A 355 -7.64 5.30 2.38
C GLY A 355 -6.58 6.22 3.00
N PHE A 356 -6.52 7.48 2.57
CA PHE A 356 -5.66 8.50 3.19
C PHE A 356 -6.52 9.39 4.10
N ASN A 357 -6.24 9.39 5.40
CA ASN A 357 -7.11 9.96 6.44
C ASN A 357 -8.61 9.68 6.20
N PRO A 358 -8.99 8.42 5.90
CA PRO A 358 -10.28 8.14 5.31
C PRO A 358 -11.42 8.32 6.32
N LYS A 359 -12.56 8.81 5.82
CA LYS A 359 -13.84 8.76 6.53
C LYS A 359 -14.20 7.31 6.83
N GLU A 360 -14.90 7.06 7.93
CA GLU A 360 -15.19 5.71 8.45
C GLU A 360 -15.79 4.77 7.38
N ILE A 361 -16.68 5.29 6.55
CA ILE A 361 -17.32 4.53 5.47
C ILE A 361 -16.33 4.07 4.38
N LEU A 362 -15.24 4.80 4.13
CA LEU A 362 -14.26 4.46 3.11
C LEU A 362 -13.27 3.37 3.58
N LYS A 363 -13.08 3.22 4.90
CA LYS A 363 -12.24 2.13 5.46
C LYS A 363 -12.71 0.75 5.01
N ASP A 364 -14.02 0.58 4.81
CA ASP A 364 -14.59 -0.68 4.32
C ASP A 364 -14.24 -1.00 2.86
N TYR A 365 -13.81 -0.01 2.07
CA TYR A 365 -13.38 -0.15 0.68
C TYR A 365 -11.87 -0.07 0.52
N SER A 366 -11.13 0.04 1.63
CA SER A 366 -9.68 0.21 1.63
C SER A 366 -8.99 -1.11 1.95
N ASP A 367 -7.93 -1.43 1.21
CA ASP A 367 -6.99 -2.51 1.56
C ASP A 367 -5.98 -2.06 2.61
N GLY A 368 -5.68 -0.75 2.66
CA GLY A 368 -4.85 -0.13 3.68
C GLY A 368 -5.30 1.28 4.03
N VAL A 369 -4.94 1.73 5.22
CA VAL A 369 -5.27 3.05 5.74
C VAL A 369 -3.99 3.73 6.20
N ILE A 370 -3.83 4.98 5.79
CA ILE A 370 -2.75 5.88 6.22
C ILE A 370 -3.39 7.03 6.99
N THR A 371 -2.96 7.24 8.22
CA THR A 371 -3.44 8.26 9.15
C THR A 371 -2.27 9.15 9.52
N SER A 372 -1.96 10.07 8.63
CA SER A 372 -0.76 10.89 8.68
C SER A 372 -1.00 12.23 8.03
N ASP A 373 -0.32 13.26 8.51
CA ASP A 373 -0.27 14.54 7.82
C ASP A 373 0.63 14.47 6.56
N ASN A 374 1.42 13.40 6.42
CA ASN A 374 2.34 13.19 5.31
C ASN A 374 1.92 11.98 4.46
N ILE A 375 1.63 12.22 3.18
CA ILE A 375 1.16 11.20 2.22
C ILE A 375 2.30 10.31 1.68
N SER A 376 3.58 10.68 1.86
CA SER A 376 4.72 9.90 1.35
C SER A 376 4.84 8.53 1.98
N GLY A 377 4.22 8.30 3.16
CA GLY A 377 4.11 6.97 3.77
C GLY A 377 3.49 5.92 2.84
N LEU A 378 2.74 6.35 1.82
CA LEU A 378 2.23 5.48 0.76
C LEU A 378 3.33 4.66 0.07
N LEU A 379 4.55 5.19 -0.04
CA LEU A 379 5.70 4.49 -0.63
C LEU A 379 5.96 3.14 0.07
N TYR A 380 5.82 3.09 1.40
CA TYR A 380 6.02 1.85 2.15
C TYR A 380 4.95 0.80 1.85
N PHE A 381 3.69 1.22 1.60
CA PHE A 381 2.63 0.30 1.17
C PHE A 381 2.83 -0.21 -0.26
N LEU A 382 3.63 0.49 -1.06
CA LEU A 382 4.09 0.02 -2.37
C LEU A 382 5.36 -0.84 -2.27
N GLY A 383 5.86 -1.11 -1.05
CA GLY A 383 7.06 -1.90 -0.81
C GLY A 383 8.36 -1.15 -1.13
N ILE A 384 8.29 0.18 -1.25
CA ILE A 384 9.44 1.04 -1.52
C ILE A 384 10.05 1.40 -0.16
N PRO A 385 11.29 0.97 0.14
CA PRO A 385 11.98 1.35 1.36
C PRO A 385 12.37 2.83 1.31
N ASP A 386 12.73 3.41 2.46
CA ASP A 386 13.48 4.66 2.45
C ASP A 386 14.73 4.49 1.59
N THR A 387 15.13 5.53 0.87
CA THR A 387 16.50 5.57 0.33
C THR A 387 17.44 5.53 1.53
N ASP A 388 18.08 4.39 1.75
CA ASP A 388 19.16 4.26 2.72
C ASP A 388 20.15 5.40 2.47
N ASN A 389 20.21 6.37 3.40
CA ASN A 389 21.32 7.32 3.48
C ASN A 389 22.49 6.68 4.22
#